data_AF-A0A2M8MAW1-F1
#
_entry.id   AF-A0A2M8MAW1-F1
#
_cell.length_a   1.000
_cell.length_b   1.000
_cell.length_c   1.000
_cell.angle_alpha   90.00
_cell.angle_beta   90.00
_cell.angle_gamma   90.00
#
_symmetry.space_group_name_H-M   'P 1'
#
loop_
_entity.id
_entity.type
_entity.pdbx_description
1 polymer ?
#
loop_
_entity_poly.entity_id
_entity_poly.type
_entity_poly.pdbx_seq_one_letter_code
_entity_poly.pdbx_strand_id
1 'polypeptide(L)'
;MITEETHDKLKQIKQSFRLFMNGVTAQSMREKGAEYKVNWGIDLINLRKIAKEYGKDYDLAIALWKENSRECKILATYIMPAEKMLPEIVDIWLEQVPTQEIAELLSFNLLRHLDFAPSLAYQCLASNKSLYQMCGFQTLACLFSDGKEPNERGMNEFLDQVEVALGGNDLPTKQAAYRCIMRFCDLGNGYEMIAKKALRKFDIL
;
A
#
# COMPACT_ATOMS: atom_id res chain seq x y z
N MET A 1 3.31 19.35 17.73
CA MET A 1 4.11 20.30 16.93
C MET A 1 5.29 19.55 16.35
N ILE A 2 5.69 19.81 15.11
CA ILE A 2 6.91 19.21 14.54
C ILE A 2 8.10 19.78 15.31
N THR A 3 9.02 18.94 15.78
CA THR A 3 10.24 19.42 16.45
C THR A 3 11.17 20.11 15.45
N GLU A 4 12.02 21.01 15.92
CA GLU A 4 13.01 21.68 15.07
C GLU A 4 13.91 20.65 14.36
N GLU A 5 14.30 19.59 15.07
CA GLU A 5 15.07 18.48 14.51
C GLU A 5 14.34 17.75 13.37
N THR A 6 13.05 17.43 13.54
CA THR A 6 12.26 16.80 12.48
C THR A 6 12.10 17.72 11.27
N HIS A 7 11.95 19.03 11.50
CA HIS A 7 11.88 20.01 10.43
C HIS A 7 13.17 20.05 9.61
N ASP A 8 14.33 20.04 10.28
CA ASP A 8 15.64 20.05 9.63
C ASP A 8 15.90 18.75 8.87
N LYS A 9 15.59 17.59 9.44
CA LYS A 9 15.66 16.28 8.74
C LYS A 9 14.81 16.29 7.47
N LEU A 10 13.56 16.76 7.56
CA LEU A 10 12.66 16.85 6.40
C LEU A 10 13.22 17.78 5.32
N LYS A 11 13.78 18.92 5.71
CA LYS A 11 14.42 19.86 4.80
C LYS A 11 15.64 19.23 4.10
N GLN A 12 16.49 18.52 4.84
CA GLN A 12 17.66 17.82 4.31
C GLN A 12 17.26 16.73 3.30
N ILE A 13 16.22 15.93 3.60
CA ILE A 13 15.67 14.94 2.66
C ILE A 13 15.20 15.61 1.37
N LYS A 14 14.40 16.67 1.47
CA LYS A 14 13.88 17.36 0.28
C LYS A 14 14.98 18.03 -0.54
N GLN A 15 16.08 18.45 0.10
CA GLN A 15 17.27 18.95 -0.60
C GLN A 15 18.02 17.81 -1.31
N SER A 16 18.15 16.64 -0.68
CA SER A 16 18.86 15.49 -1.27
C SER A 16 18.15 14.93 -2.52
N PHE A 17 16.83 15.11 -2.63
CA PHE A 17 16.07 14.74 -3.84
C PHE A 17 16.64 15.34 -5.13
N ARG A 18 17.26 16.52 -5.07
CA ARG A 18 17.86 17.18 -6.24
C ARG A 18 19.01 16.37 -6.85
N LEU A 19 19.67 15.52 -6.06
CA LEU A 19 20.77 14.66 -6.51
C LEU A 19 20.28 13.46 -7.33
N PHE A 20 19.03 13.06 -7.15
CA PHE A 20 18.45 11.84 -7.74
C PHE A 20 17.26 12.11 -8.67
N MET A 21 16.88 13.39 -8.83
CA MET A 21 15.73 13.79 -9.62
C MET A 21 15.86 13.34 -11.07
N ASN A 22 14.78 12.78 -11.60
CA ASN A 22 14.68 12.40 -13.01
C ASN A 22 13.41 12.99 -13.63
N GLY A 23 13.57 14.15 -14.26
CA GLY A 23 12.46 14.88 -14.91
C GLY A 23 11.79 14.12 -16.05
N VAL A 24 12.54 13.27 -16.77
CA VAL A 24 12.00 12.43 -17.86
C VAL A 24 11.07 11.37 -17.28
N THR A 25 11.49 10.69 -16.21
CA THR A 25 10.65 9.73 -15.50
C THR A 25 9.40 10.40 -14.93
N ALA A 26 9.55 11.56 -14.26
CA ALA A 26 8.42 12.30 -13.71
C ALA A 26 7.41 12.71 -14.81
N GLN A 27 7.91 13.17 -15.97
CA GLN A 27 7.07 13.52 -17.11
C GLN A 27 6.33 12.30 -17.67
N SER A 28 7.04 11.20 -17.90
CA SER A 28 6.43 9.97 -18.41
C SER A 28 5.37 9.40 -17.46
N MET A 29 5.58 9.49 -16.14
CA MET A 29 4.57 9.10 -15.15
C MET A 29 3.30 9.96 -15.26
N ARG A 30 3.45 11.29 -15.40
CA ARG A 30 2.31 12.20 -15.58
C ARG A 30 1.53 11.88 -16.86
N GLU A 31 2.22 11.62 -17.97
CA GLU A 31 1.59 11.23 -19.25
C GLU A 31 0.81 9.92 -19.16
N LYS A 32 1.16 9.03 -18.21
CA LYS A 32 0.46 7.78 -17.93
C LYS A 32 -0.62 7.91 -16.85
N GLY A 33 -0.99 9.13 -16.46
CA GLY A 33 -2.08 9.39 -15.51
C GLY A 33 -1.68 9.36 -14.03
N ALA A 34 -0.38 9.38 -13.71
CA ALA A 34 0.05 9.52 -12.33
C ALA A 34 -0.11 10.98 -11.86
N GLU A 35 -1.24 11.28 -11.23
CA GLU A 35 -1.54 12.61 -10.69
C GLU A 35 -0.95 12.81 -9.29
N TYR A 36 0.26 13.36 -9.24
CA TYR A 36 0.88 13.85 -8.02
C TYR A 36 1.00 15.37 -8.06
N LYS A 37 0.78 16.06 -6.93
CA LYS A 37 1.07 17.51 -6.86
C LYS A 37 2.55 17.80 -7.08
N VAL A 38 3.44 16.95 -6.54
CA VAL A 38 4.88 17.01 -6.77
C VAL A 38 5.42 15.59 -7.02
N ASN A 39 6.16 15.43 -8.12
CA ASN A 39 6.83 14.18 -8.49
C ASN A 39 8.25 14.49 -8.99
N TRP A 40 9.27 14.01 -8.28
CA TRP A 40 10.68 14.21 -8.62
C TRP A 40 11.24 13.10 -9.52
N GLY A 41 10.46 12.04 -9.80
CA GLY A 41 10.84 10.94 -10.66
C GLY A 41 11.94 10.05 -10.08
N ILE A 42 12.16 10.11 -8.75
CA ILE A 42 13.18 9.31 -8.08
C ILE A 42 12.71 7.86 -8.05
N ASP A 43 13.59 6.95 -8.45
CA ASP A 43 13.31 5.51 -8.42
C ASP A 43 13.28 4.96 -6.98
N LEU A 44 12.63 3.80 -6.83
CA LEU A 44 12.46 3.17 -5.52
C LEU A 44 13.78 2.70 -4.89
N ILE A 45 14.82 2.43 -5.69
CA ILE A 45 16.14 1.99 -5.19
C ILE A 45 16.81 3.15 -4.47
N ASN A 46 16.83 4.33 -5.09
CA ASN A 46 17.40 5.53 -4.48
C ASN A 46 16.58 6.03 -3.28
N LEU A 47 15.24 5.97 -3.34
CA LEU A 47 14.40 6.26 -2.16
C LEU A 47 14.71 5.32 -0.99
N ARG A 48 14.92 4.03 -1.26
CA ARG A 48 15.28 3.06 -0.22
C ARG A 48 16.66 3.33 0.38
N LYS A 49 17.63 3.81 -0.42
CA LYS A 49 18.94 4.26 0.09
C LYS A 49 18.80 5.45 1.03
N ILE A 50 18.05 6.48 0.61
CA ILE A 50 17.76 7.65 1.46
C ILE A 50 17.10 7.19 2.76
N ALA A 51 16.05 6.37 2.70
CA ALA A 51 15.37 5.87 3.91
C ALA A 51 16.33 5.15 4.88
N LYS A 52 17.31 4.41 4.36
CA LYS A 52 18.30 3.69 5.18
C LYS A 52 19.21 4.64 5.96
N GLU A 53 19.52 5.82 5.45
CA GLU A 53 20.36 6.82 6.13
C GLU A 53 19.66 7.40 7.37
N TYR A 54 18.34 7.52 7.36
CA TYR A 54 17.55 8.06 8.47
C TYR A 54 17.05 6.98 9.44
N GLY A 55 16.91 5.74 8.98
CA GLY A 55 16.39 4.64 9.80
C GLY A 55 14.88 4.78 10.07
N LYS A 56 14.41 4.14 11.15
CA LYS A 56 13.01 4.24 11.58
C LYS A 56 12.81 5.45 12.48
N ASP A 57 11.91 6.35 12.11
CA ASP A 57 11.65 7.61 12.83
C ASP A 57 10.16 7.98 12.70
N TYR A 58 9.42 7.88 13.79
CA TYR A 58 7.97 8.08 13.81
C TYR A 58 7.59 9.51 13.43
N ASP A 59 8.18 10.51 14.07
CA ASP A 59 7.84 11.91 13.85
C ASP A 59 8.21 12.37 12.44
N LEU A 60 9.35 11.90 11.94
CA LEU A 60 9.77 12.15 10.56
C LEU A 60 8.83 11.48 9.55
N ALA A 61 8.39 10.25 9.79
CA ALA A 61 7.43 9.57 8.90
C ALA A 61 6.09 10.32 8.85
N ILE A 62 5.59 10.82 9.99
CA ILE A 62 4.39 11.68 10.03
C ILE A 62 4.62 12.98 9.25
N ALA A 63 5.78 13.63 9.41
CA ALA A 63 6.10 14.86 8.70
C ALA A 63 6.21 14.64 7.19
N LEU A 64 6.88 13.57 6.75
CA LEU A 64 6.98 13.17 5.35
C LEU A 64 5.62 12.84 4.75
N TRP A 65 4.75 12.14 5.48
CA TRP A 65 3.42 11.79 4.95
C TRP A 65 2.55 13.03 4.71
N LYS A 66 2.72 14.11 5.47
CA LYS A 66 1.97 15.36 5.26
C LYS A 66 2.39 16.12 4.00
N GLU A 67 3.56 15.81 3.46
CA GLU A 67 4.02 16.42 2.21
C GLU A 67 3.21 15.92 1.01
N ASN A 68 2.91 16.82 0.09
CA ASN A 68 2.17 16.51 -1.13
C ASN A 68 3.09 16.01 -2.27
N SER A 69 4.17 15.31 -1.95
CA SER A 69 5.10 14.75 -2.93
C SER A 69 5.09 13.22 -2.92
N ARG A 70 5.20 12.62 -4.11
CA ARG A 70 5.30 11.17 -4.28
C ARG A 70 6.44 10.60 -3.44
N GLU A 71 7.62 11.19 -3.56
CA GLU A 71 8.84 10.71 -2.90
C GLU A 71 8.74 10.77 -1.37
N CYS A 72 8.14 11.83 -0.80
CA CYS A 72 7.94 11.90 0.65
C CYS A 72 6.93 10.86 1.14
N LYS A 73 5.80 10.67 0.42
CA LYS A 73 4.82 9.63 0.76
C LYS A 73 5.46 8.24 0.75
N ILE A 74 6.25 7.92 -0.27
CA ILE A 74 6.96 6.64 -0.35
C ILE A 74 7.98 6.50 0.79
N LEU A 75 8.80 7.52 1.05
CA LEU A 75 9.77 7.49 2.16
C LEU A 75 9.11 7.28 3.52
N ALA A 76 7.97 7.93 3.77
CA ALA A 76 7.22 7.73 5.00
C ALA A 76 6.85 6.26 5.23
N THR A 77 6.49 5.52 4.17
CA THR A 77 6.22 4.07 4.27
C THR A 77 7.45 3.24 4.64
N TYR A 78 8.65 3.68 4.24
CA TYR A 78 9.89 3.01 4.63
C TYR A 78 10.33 3.36 6.06
N ILE A 79 10.10 4.59 6.50
CA ILE A 79 10.64 5.15 7.75
C ILE A 79 9.72 4.92 8.95
N MET A 80 8.40 4.77 8.76
CA MET A 80 7.48 4.51 9.87
C MET A 80 7.84 3.20 10.60
N PRO A 81 8.07 3.24 11.93
CA PRO A 81 8.14 2.03 12.75
C PRO A 81 6.73 1.43 12.89
N ALA A 82 6.52 0.23 12.35
CA ALA A 82 5.22 -0.44 12.29
C ALA A 82 4.66 -0.68 13.70
N GLU A 83 5.52 -1.04 14.65
CA GLU A 83 5.23 -1.31 16.05
C GLU A 83 4.76 -0.08 16.84
N LYS A 84 4.94 1.13 16.29
CA LYS A 84 4.45 2.38 16.89
C LYS A 84 3.26 2.98 16.15
N MET A 85 2.84 2.37 15.03
CA MET A 85 1.79 2.93 14.21
C MET A 85 0.41 2.61 14.81
N LEU A 86 -0.30 3.66 15.22
CA LEU A 86 -1.63 3.55 15.82
C LEU A 86 -2.71 3.44 14.73
N PRO A 87 -3.84 2.74 14.99
CA PRO A 87 -4.95 2.65 14.04
C PRO A 87 -5.44 4.01 13.53
N GLU A 88 -5.54 5.01 14.41
CA GLU A 88 -6.02 6.35 14.05
C GLU A 88 -5.08 7.06 13.06
N ILE A 89 -3.78 6.77 13.14
CA ILE A 89 -2.80 7.28 12.18
C ILE A 89 -2.95 6.58 10.83
N VAL A 90 -3.24 5.27 10.83
CA VAL A 90 -3.50 4.52 9.60
C VAL A 90 -4.72 5.08 8.88
N ASP A 91 -5.80 5.38 9.60
CA ASP A 91 -7.01 5.96 9.03
C ASP A 91 -6.70 7.30 8.33
N ILE A 92 -5.98 8.20 9.01
CA ILE A 92 -5.52 9.47 8.44
C ILE A 92 -4.65 9.22 7.19
N TRP A 93 -3.80 8.18 7.21
CA TRP A 93 -2.96 7.87 6.07
C TRP A 93 -3.77 7.39 4.88
N LEU A 94 -4.69 6.46 5.08
CA LEU A 94 -5.58 5.92 4.06
C LEU A 94 -6.43 7.01 3.40
N GLU A 95 -6.94 7.98 4.18
CA GLU A 95 -7.66 9.15 3.64
C GLU A 95 -6.80 10.01 2.70
N GLN A 96 -5.49 10.01 2.88
CA GLN A 96 -4.55 10.84 2.13
C GLN A 96 -3.76 10.07 1.07
N VAL A 97 -4.13 8.82 0.77
CA VAL A 97 -3.53 8.05 -0.33
C VAL A 97 -4.00 8.65 -1.67
N PRO A 98 -3.09 9.21 -2.49
CA PRO A 98 -3.51 9.91 -3.71
C PRO A 98 -3.65 8.98 -4.92
N THR A 99 -2.98 7.83 -4.92
CA THR A 99 -2.82 6.98 -6.12
C THR A 99 -2.72 5.50 -5.75
N GLN A 100 -2.95 4.64 -6.75
CA GLN A 100 -2.72 3.20 -6.67
C GLN A 100 -1.29 2.85 -6.23
N GLU A 101 -0.27 3.51 -6.77
CA GLU A 101 1.13 3.24 -6.41
C GLU A 101 1.37 3.47 -4.91
N ILE A 102 0.84 4.56 -4.35
CA ILE A 102 0.99 4.83 -2.91
C ILE A 102 0.20 3.82 -2.08
N ALA A 103 -1.00 3.40 -2.52
CA ALA A 103 -1.76 2.33 -1.87
C ALA A 103 -0.97 1.01 -1.82
N GLU A 104 -0.37 0.64 -2.95
CA GLU A 104 0.40 -0.59 -3.08
C GLU A 104 1.67 -0.58 -2.22
N LEU A 105 2.43 0.52 -2.27
CA LEU A 105 3.66 0.69 -1.49
C LEU A 105 3.40 0.84 0.00
N LEU A 106 2.33 1.53 0.40
CA LEU A 106 1.90 1.60 1.79
C LEU A 106 1.61 0.21 2.35
N SER A 107 0.84 -0.59 1.61
CA SER A 107 0.49 -1.96 2.00
C SER A 107 1.73 -2.86 2.11
N PHE A 108 2.61 -2.80 1.10
CA PHE A 108 3.79 -3.65 1.00
C PHE A 108 4.89 -3.29 2.00
N ASN A 109 5.17 -1.99 2.21
CA ASN A 109 6.29 -1.56 3.05
C ASN A 109 5.93 -1.46 4.54
N LEU A 110 4.63 -1.29 4.87
CA LEU A 110 4.21 -0.90 6.21
C LEU A 110 3.02 -1.71 6.72
N LEU A 111 1.86 -1.66 6.04
CA LEU A 111 0.61 -2.19 6.63
C LEU A 111 0.69 -3.69 6.93
N ARG A 112 1.35 -4.49 6.09
CA ARG A 112 1.53 -5.94 6.31
C ARG A 112 2.25 -6.30 7.62
N HIS A 113 3.00 -5.34 8.18
CA HIS A 113 3.81 -5.50 9.39
C HIS A 113 3.09 -5.02 10.66
N LEU A 114 1.87 -4.50 10.55
CA LEU A 114 1.07 -4.09 11.70
C LEU A 114 0.46 -5.32 12.39
N ASP A 115 0.37 -5.29 13.72
CA ASP A 115 -0.24 -6.38 14.51
C ASP A 115 -1.73 -6.58 14.17
N PHE A 116 -2.39 -5.51 13.72
CA PHE A 116 -3.80 -5.50 13.32
C PHE A 116 -3.99 -5.53 11.79
N ALA A 117 -2.97 -5.89 11.01
CA ALA A 117 -3.01 -5.88 9.55
C ALA A 117 -4.19 -6.68 8.93
N PRO A 118 -4.55 -7.89 9.41
CA PRO A 118 -5.70 -8.61 8.85
C PRO A 118 -7.00 -7.84 9.06
N SER A 119 -7.27 -7.35 10.28
CA SER A 119 -8.48 -6.60 10.59
C SER A 119 -8.57 -5.31 9.77
N LEU A 120 -7.46 -4.58 9.63
CA LEU A 120 -7.37 -3.40 8.79
C LEU A 120 -7.70 -3.71 7.33
N ALA A 121 -7.17 -4.82 6.79
CA ALA A 121 -7.38 -5.18 5.40
C ALA A 121 -8.86 -5.46 5.10
N TYR A 122 -9.57 -6.18 5.99
CA TYR A 122 -11.00 -6.41 5.84
C TYR A 122 -11.82 -5.12 5.98
N GLN A 123 -11.45 -4.21 6.89
CA GLN A 123 -12.07 -2.89 7.00
C GLN A 123 -11.91 -2.08 5.70
N CYS A 124 -10.72 -2.13 5.10
CA CYS A 124 -10.45 -1.49 3.81
C CYS A 124 -11.29 -2.08 2.67
N LEU A 125 -11.45 -3.40 2.63
CA LEU A 125 -12.27 -4.08 1.60
C LEU A 125 -13.76 -3.71 1.70
N ALA A 126 -14.27 -3.52 2.91
CA ALA A 126 -15.66 -3.11 3.14
C ALA A 126 -15.96 -1.65 2.75
N SER A 127 -14.93 -0.86 2.41
CA SER A 127 -15.09 0.52 1.95
C SER A 127 -15.69 0.60 0.54
N ASN A 128 -16.42 1.66 0.25
CA ASN A 128 -16.89 1.98 -1.10
C ASN A 128 -15.87 2.74 -1.95
N LYS A 129 -14.68 3.04 -1.41
CA LYS A 129 -13.61 3.75 -2.10
C LYS A 129 -12.66 2.74 -2.75
N SER A 130 -12.50 2.82 -4.07
CA SER A 130 -11.59 1.94 -4.85
C SER A 130 -10.18 1.88 -4.24
N LEU A 131 -9.56 3.01 -3.90
CA LEU A 131 -8.22 3.02 -3.30
C LEU A 131 -8.14 2.29 -1.94
N TYR A 132 -9.22 2.31 -1.15
CA TYR A 132 -9.26 1.55 0.10
C TYR A 132 -9.32 0.06 -0.20
N GLN A 133 -10.21 -0.36 -1.11
CA GLN A 133 -10.32 -1.76 -1.51
C GLN A 133 -9.00 -2.28 -2.07
N MET A 134 -8.28 -1.47 -2.87
CA MET A 134 -6.95 -1.79 -3.36
C MET A 134 -5.92 -1.96 -2.24
N CYS A 135 -5.89 -1.05 -1.25
CA CYS A 135 -5.09 -1.22 -0.04
C CYS A 135 -5.43 -2.53 0.70
N GLY A 136 -6.72 -2.84 0.84
CA GLY A 136 -7.20 -4.06 1.50
C GLY A 136 -6.72 -5.32 0.78
N PHE A 137 -6.96 -5.42 -0.53
CA PHE A 137 -6.52 -6.55 -1.34
C PHE A 137 -5.00 -6.68 -1.36
N GLN A 138 -4.27 -5.58 -1.54
CA GLN A 138 -2.80 -5.63 -1.53
C GLN A 138 -2.25 -6.05 -0.15
N THR A 139 -2.86 -5.58 0.94
CA THR A 139 -2.44 -5.97 2.29
C THR A 139 -2.67 -7.47 2.51
N LEU A 140 -3.85 -8.00 2.16
CA LEU A 140 -4.10 -9.45 2.21
C LEU A 140 -3.13 -10.24 1.32
N ALA A 141 -2.88 -9.78 0.09
CA ALA A 141 -1.94 -10.43 -0.83
C ALA A 141 -0.52 -10.51 -0.23
N CYS A 142 -0.09 -9.46 0.46
CA CYS A 142 1.18 -9.44 1.20
C CYS A 142 1.18 -10.43 2.37
N LEU A 143 0.09 -10.51 3.12
CA LEU A 143 -0.04 -11.47 4.24
C LEU A 143 0.00 -12.92 3.74
N PHE A 144 -0.72 -13.24 2.66
CA PHE A 144 -0.69 -14.56 2.05
C PHE A 144 0.70 -14.90 1.49
N SER A 145 1.39 -13.92 0.89
CA SER A 145 2.79 -14.08 0.45
C SER A 145 3.76 -14.34 1.61
N ASP A 146 3.43 -13.88 2.82
CA ASP A 146 4.18 -14.19 4.05
C ASP A 146 3.79 -15.57 4.65
N GLY A 147 2.91 -16.33 4.00
CA GLY A 147 2.39 -17.60 4.52
C GLY A 147 1.38 -17.44 5.66
N LYS A 148 0.83 -16.22 5.86
CA LYS A 148 -0.19 -16.00 6.89
C LYS A 148 -1.55 -16.43 6.37
N GLU A 149 -2.04 -17.54 6.89
CA GLU A 149 -3.34 -18.10 6.52
C GLU A 149 -4.51 -17.32 7.14
N PRO A 150 -5.60 -17.08 6.40
CA PRO A 150 -6.80 -16.49 6.96
C PRO A 150 -7.55 -17.53 7.82
N ASN A 151 -8.21 -17.07 8.88
CA ASN A 151 -9.18 -17.92 9.58
C ASN A 151 -10.47 -18.09 8.74
N GLU A 152 -11.34 -19.03 9.13
CA GLU A 152 -12.56 -19.36 8.36
C GLU A 152 -13.42 -18.13 8.04
N ARG A 153 -13.68 -17.27 9.04
CA ARG A 153 -14.46 -16.04 8.85
C ARG A 153 -13.78 -15.10 7.86
N GLY A 154 -12.48 -14.86 8.03
CA GLY A 154 -11.71 -13.98 7.17
C GLY A 154 -11.59 -14.51 5.75
N MET A 155 -11.52 -15.83 5.58
CA MET A 155 -11.51 -16.47 4.27
C MET A 155 -12.84 -16.27 3.55
N ASN A 156 -13.97 -16.48 4.24
CA ASN A 156 -15.29 -16.27 3.64
C ASN A 156 -15.50 -14.80 3.25
N GLU A 157 -15.19 -13.85 4.15
CA GLU A 157 -15.27 -12.42 3.86
C GLU A 157 -14.36 -12.05 2.67
N PHE A 158 -13.13 -12.55 2.63
CA PHE A 158 -12.22 -12.30 1.53
C PHE A 158 -12.80 -12.76 0.19
N LEU A 159 -13.32 -13.99 0.12
CA LEU A 159 -13.87 -14.56 -1.12
C LEU A 159 -15.11 -13.82 -1.60
N ASP A 160 -15.99 -13.41 -0.67
CA ASP A 160 -17.17 -12.58 -0.99
C ASP A 160 -16.74 -11.24 -1.58
N GLN A 161 -15.73 -10.58 -0.99
CA GLN A 161 -15.21 -9.31 -1.52
C GLN A 161 -14.51 -9.48 -2.87
N VAL A 162 -13.84 -10.60 -3.12
CA VAL A 162 -13.27 -10.93 -4.45
C VAL A 162 -14.38 -11.12 -5.48
N GLU A 163 -15.44 -11.87 -5.17
CA GLU A 163 -16.59 -12.05 -6.08
C GLU A 163 -17.21 -10.68 -6.45
N VAL A 164 -17.44 -9.82 -5.46
CA VAL A 164 -17.96 -8.46 -5.68
C VAL A 164 -17.02 -7.65 -6.57
N ALA A 165 -15.72 -7.66 -6.27
CA ALA A 165 -14.72 -6.92 -7.05
C ALA A 165 -14.67 -7.38 -8.50
N LEU A 166 -14.57 -8.69 -8.75
CA LEU A 166 -14.50 -9.28 -10.09
C LEU A 166 -15.78 -9.03 -10.91
N GLY A 167 -16.95 -9.03 -10.25
CA GLY A 167 -18.23 -8.71 -10.85
C GLY A 167 -18.47 -7.21 -11.10
N GLY A 168 -17.69 -6.32 -10.48
CA GLY A 168 -17.85 -4.86 -10.60
C GLY A 168 -17.41 -4.28 -11.94
N ASN A 169 -17.21 -2.95 -12.02
CA ASN A 169 -16.67 -2.27 -13.21
C ASN A 169 -15.35 -1.54 -12.94
N ASP A 170 -14.90 -1.48 -11.69
CA ASP A 170 -13.65 -0.80 -11.32
C ASP A 170 -12.44 -1.69 -11.64
N LEU A 171 -11.81 -1.40 -12.79
CA LEU A 171 -10.68 -2.20 -13.30
C LEU A 171 -9.50 -2.29 -12.30
N PRO A 172 -9.07 -1.21 -11.61
CA PRO A 172 -8.01 -1.31 -10.62
C PRO A 172 -8.35 -2.26 -9.47
N THR A 173 -9.56 -2.19 -8.92
CA THR A 173 -10.00 -3.11 -7.86
C THR A 173 -10.09 -4.55 -8.35
N LYS A 174 -10.56 -4.79 -9.58
CA LYS A 174 -10.54 -6.14 -10.19
C LYS A 174 -9.14 -6.72 -10.26
N GLN A 175 -8.18 -5.93 -10.72
CA GLN A 175 -6.79 -6.38 -10.84
C GLN A 175 -6.18 -6.65 -9.46
N ALA A 176 -6.48 -5.82 -8.46
CA ALA A 176 -6.02 -6.04 -7.09
C ALA A 176 -6.62 -7.33 -6.50
N ALA A 177 -7.92 -7.56 -6.67
CA ALA A 177 -8.62 -8.77 -6.23
C ALA A 177 -8.04 -10.02 -6.92
N TYR A 178 -7.83 -9.97 -8.23
CA TYR A 178 -7.24 -11.07 -9.00
C TYR A 178 -5.81 -11.40 -8.52
N ARG A 179 -4.96 -10.39 -8.32
CA ARG A 179 -3.61 -10.63 -7.78
C ARG A 179 -3.66 -11.24 -6.38
N CYS A 180 -4.61 -10.79 -5.55
CA CYS A 180 -4.79 -11.32 -4.21
C CYS A 180 -5.25 -12.78 -4.21
N ILE A 181 -6.18 -13.16 -5.11
CA ILE A 181 -6.61 -14.57 -5.21
C ILE A 181 -5.46 -15.48 -5.66
N MET A 182 -4.56 -15.02 -6.54
CA MET A 182 -3.38 -15.80 -6.90
C MET A 182 -2.48 -16.06 -5.68
N ARG A 183 -2.26 -15.05 -4.82
CA ARG A 183 -1.49 -15.22 -3.58
C ARG A 183 -2.17 -16.10 -2.56
N PHE A 184 -3.50 -16.09 -2.52
CA PHE A 184 -4.27 -17.01 -1.71
C PHE A 184 -4.12 -18.46 -2.21
N CYS A 185 -4.13 -18.69 -3.52
CA CYS A 185 -3.91 -20.02 -4.10
C CYS A 185 -2.48 -20.53 -3.85
N ASP A 186 -1.48 -19.64 -3.84
CA ASP A 186 -0.08 -19.96 -3.53
C ASP A 186 0.11 -20.53 -2.10
N LEU A 187 -0.87 -20.38 -1.19
CA LEU A 187 -0.85 -21.02 0.14
C LEU A 187 -1.00 -22.55 0.07
N GLY A 188 -1.51 -23.09 -1.04
CA GLY A 188 -1.55 -24.53 -1.31
C GLY A 188 -2.84 -25.02 -1.99
N ASN A 189 -2.81 -26.27 -2.45
CA ASN A 189 -3.89 -26.88 -3.24
C ASN A 189 -5.28 -26.81 -2.58
N GLY A 190 -5.36 -26.84 -1.25
CA GLY A 190 -6.61 -26.69 -0.52
C GLY A 190 -7.25 -25.32 -0.75
N TYR A 191 -6.45 -24.26 -0.69
CA TYR A 191 -6.88 -22.89 -0.93
C TYR A 191 -7.25 -22.66 -2.40
N GLU A 192 -6.50 -23.24 -3.34
CA GLU A 192 -6.86 -23.21 -4.77
C GLU A 192 -8.24 -23.86 -5.02
N MET A 193 -8.51 -25.02 -4.43
CA MET A 193 -9.80 -25.70 -4.58
C MET A 193 -10.96 -24.88 -3.97
N ILE A 194 -10.72 -24.24 -2.82
CA ILE A 194 -11.70 -23.34 -2.19
C ILE A 194 -11.98 -22.15 -3.11
N ALA A 195 -10.95 -21.49 -3.65
CA ALA A 195 -11.07 -20.37 -4.56
C ALA A 195 -11.86 -20.74 -5.83
N LYS A 196 -11.51 -21.86 -6.48
CA LYS A 196 -12.22 -22.41 -7.66
C LYS A 196 -13.70 -22.65 -7.38
N LYS A 197 -14.01 -23.22 -6.21
CA LYS A 197 -15.41 -23.48 -5.82
C LYS A 197 -16.19 -22.19 -5.59
N ALA A 198 -15.61 -21.23 -4.86
CA ALA A 198 -16.26 -19.96 -4.55
C ALA A 198 -16.45 -19.10 -5.80
N LEU A 199 -15.45 -19.03 -6.67
CA LEU A 199 -15.38 -18.09 -7.80
C LEU A 199 -15.66 -18.75 -9.16
N ARG A 200 -16.39 -19.88 -9.16
CA ARG A 200 -16.72 -20.68 -10.36
C ARG A 200 -17.36 -19.90 -11.52
N LYS A 201 -17.91 -18.71 -11.24
CA LYS A 201 -18.54 -17.84 -12.25
C LYS A 201 -17.52 -17.05 -13.09
N PHE A 202 -16.28 -16.93 -12.64
CA PHE A 202 -15.31 -15.99 -13.20
C PHE A 202 -14.20 -16.60 -14.06
N ASP A 203 -14.12 -17.94 -14.19
CA ASP A 203 -13.10 -18.65 -15.00
C ASP A 203 -11.66 -18.12 -14.79
N ILE A 204 -11.30 -17.90 -13.53
CA ILE A 204 -10.07 -17.22 -13.10
C ILE A 204 -8.93 -18.16 -12.69
N LEU A 205 -9.13 -19.49 -12.68
CA LEU A 205 -8.18 -20.49 -12.17
C LEU A 205 -8.40 -21.89 -12.78
#